data_AF-A0A645FL99-F1
#
_entry.id   AF-A0A645FL99-F1
#
_cell.length_a   1.000
_cell.length_b   1.000
_cell.length_c   1.000
_cell.angle_alpha   90.00
_cell.angle_beta   90.00
_cell.angle_gamma   90.00
#
_symmetry.space_group_name_H-M   'P 1'
#
loop_
_entity.id
_entity.type
_entity.pdbx_description
1 polymer ?
#
loop_
_entity_poly.entity_id
_entity_poly.type
_entity_poly.pdbx_seq_one_letter_code
_entity_poly.pdbx_strand_id
1 'polypeptide(L)'
;MHPTERGKVTTAAGLVIAARVMVTKRGNRIGICTLDDRSGRLEVMLFTDALDKYQQLLEKDRILIVSGQVSFDDFSGGLKMMAREVMDIDEAREKYARGLAISLTDRQIDDQLLNRLRQSLEPHRSGTIPVHLYYQRADARARLRFGATWRVSPSDRLLNDLRGLIGSEQVELEFD
;
A
#
# COMPACT_ATOMS: atom_id res chain seq x y z
N MET A 1 -15.31 8.60 -11.49
CA MET A 1 -14.74 7.55 -12.38
C MET A 1 -15.60 7.46 -13.64
N HIS A 2 -15.01 7.14 -14.80
CA HIS A 2 -15.73 7.01 -16.07
C HIS A 2 -15.41 5.68 -16.76
N PRO A 3 -16.29 5.16 -17.62
CA PRO A 3 -15.98 3.99 -18.46
C PRO A 3 -14.70 4.22 -19.26
N THR A 4 -13.87 3.20 -19.36
CA THR A 4 -12.63 3.21 -20.12
C THR A 4 -12.84 2.61 -21.51
N GLU A 5 -12.13 3.11 -22.50
CA GLU A 5 -12.03 2.46 -23.82
C GLU A 5 -11.47 1.03 -23.68
N ARG A 6 -11.81 0.16 -24.65
CA ARG A 6 -11.32 -1.22 -24.67
C ARG A 6 -9.79 -1.24 -24.70
N GLY A 7 -9.19 -1.89 -23.71
CA GLY A 7 -7.74 -2.00 -23.59
C GLY A 7 -7.12 -0.99 -22.61
N LYS A 8 -7.79 0.13 -22.35
CA LYS A 8 -7.32 1.17 -21.42
C LYS A 8 -7.56 0.74 -19.97
N VAL A 9 -6.55 0.91 -19.13
CA VAL A 9 -6.60 0.57 -17.71
C VAL A 9 -6.65 1.86 -16.89
N THR A 10 -7.47 1.84 -15.83
CA THR A 10 -7.55 2.88 -14.81
C THR A 10 -7.33 2.24 -13.44
N THR A 11 -6.77 3.02 -12.51
CA THR A 11 -6.57 2.61 -11.12
C THR A 11 -7.64 3.22 -10.23
N ALA A 12 -8.18 2.40 -9.32
CA ALA A 12 -9.06 2.79 -8.23
C ALA A 12 -8.40 2.44 -6.91
N ALA A 13 -8.62 3.23 -5.87
CA ALA A 13 -8.21 2.89 -4.50
C ALA A 13 -9.41 3.11 -3.57
N GLY A 14 -9.61 2.21 -2.62
CA GLY A 14 -10.71 2.32 -1.67
C GLY A 14 -10.71 1.25 -0.59
N LEU A 15 -11.57 1.44 0.41
CA LEU A 15 -11.83 0.48 1.47
C LEU A 15 -12.79 -0.59 0.96
N VAL A 16 -12.47 -1.87 1.19
CA VAL A 16 -13.34 -2.99 0.85
C VAL A 16 -14.48 -3.06 1.87
N ILE A 17 -15.69 -2.69 1.46
CA ILE A 17 -16.87 -2.76 2.34
C ILE A 17 -17.61 -4.11 2.26
N ALA A 18 -17.40 -4.84 1.17
CA ALA A 18 -17.95 -6.17 0.94
C ALA A 18 -17.03 -6.96 0.00
N ALA A 19 -16.87 -8.25 0.26
CA ALA A 19 -16.15 -9.17 -0.61
C ALA A 19 -16.83 -10.55 -0.57
N ARG A 20 -16.90 -11.21 -1.73
CA ARG A 20 -17.44 -12.57 -1.85
C ARG A 20 -16.83 -13.30 -3.04
N VAL A 21 -16.74 -14.61 -2.91
CA VAL A 21 -16.42 -15.51 -4.03
C VAL A 21 -17.67 -16.30 -4.37
N MET A 22 -17.98 -16.42 -5.66
CA MET A 22 -19.13 -17.18 -6.14
C MET A 22 -18.82 -17.99 -7.39
N VAL A 23 -19.62 -19.01 -7.64
CA VAL A 23 -19.54 -19.83 -8.85
C VAL A 23 -20.61 -19.35 -9.83
N THR A 24 -20.18 -19.03 -11.05
CA THR A 24 -21.07 -18.62 -12.13
C THR A 24 -21.91 -19.80 -12.63
N LYS A 25 -22.98 -19.52 -13.38
CA LYS A 25 -23.78 -20.56 -14.06
C LYS A 25 -22.96 -21.49 -14.97
N ARG A 26 -21.78 -21.04 -15.42
CA ARG A 26 -20.85 -21.81 -16.26
C ARG A 26 -19.82 -22.61 -15.46
N GLY A 27 -19.91 -22.63 -14.12
CA GLY A 27 -18.99 -23.37 -13.24
C GLY A 27 -17.70 -22.63 -12.86
N ASN A 28 -17.41 -21.48 -13.47
CA ASN A 28 -16.21 -20.70 -13.15
C ASN A 28 -16.37 -19.94 -11.82
N ARG A 29 -15.30 -19.88 -11.02
CA ARG A 29 -15.22 -19.06 -9.80
C ARG A 29 -14.90 -17.61 -10.15
N ILE A 30 -15.60 -16.67 -9.52
CA ILE A 30 -15.32 -15.24 -9.62
C ILE A 30 -15.29 -14.60 -8.23
N GLY A 31 -14.42 -13.60 -8.07
CA GLY A 31 -14.39 -12.73 -6.91
C GLY A 31 -15.13 -11.44 -7.22
N ILE A 32 -15.89 -10.95 -6.26
CA ILE A 32 -16.52 -9.62 -6.32
C ILE A 32 -16.19 -8.92 -5.01
N CYS A 33 -15.62 -7.71 -5.10
CA CYS A 33 -15.51 -6.81 -3.96
C CYS A 33 -16.05 -5.42 -4.30
N THR A 34 -16.48 -4.68 -3.29
CA THR A 34 -16.95 -3.30 -3.42
C THR A 34 -15.96 -2.38 -2.72
N LEU A 35 -15.37 -1.46 -3.49
CA LEU A 35 -14.50 -0.41 -2.97
C LEU A 35 -15.32 0.84 -2.68
N ASP A 36 -15.01 1.50 -1.56
CA ASP A 36 -15.60 2.78 -1.15
C ASP A 36 -14.46 3.75 -0.76
N ASP A 37 -14.46 4.95 -1.37
CA ASP A 37 -13.48 6.01 -1.11
C ASP A 37 -14.12 7.28 -0.53
N ARG A 38 -15.36 7.18 -0.03
CA ARG A 38 -16.26 8.29 0.38
C ARG A 38 -16.79 9.17 -0.75
N SER A 39 -16.21 9.12 -1.96
CA SER A 39 -16.76 9.83 -3.12
C SER A 39 -17.78 8.98 -3.88
N GLY A 40 -17.64 7.66 -3.81
CA GLY A 40 -18.57 6.71 -4.38
C GLY A 40 -18.17 5.27 -4.13
N ARG A 41 -18.94 4.36 -4.73
CA ARG A 41 -18.69 2.92 -4.67
C ARG A 41 -18.39 2.37 -6.05
N LEU A 42 -17.46 1.43 -6.10
CA LEU A 42 -17.07 0.72 -7.31
C LEU A 42 -17.13 -0.78 -7.08
N GLU A 43 -17.91 -1.50 -7.89
CA GLU A 43 -17.84 -2.96 -7.90
C GLU A 43 -16.62 -3.40 -8.72
N VAL A 44 -15.78 -4.23 -8.11
CA VAL A 44 -14.59 -4.81 -8.72
C VAL A 44 -14.81 -6.31 -8.87
N MET A 45 -14.64 -6.80 -10.10
CA MET A 45 -14.75 -8.22 -10.44
C MET A 45 -13.40 -8.80 -10.80
N LEU A 46 -13.09 -9.95 -10.20
CA LEU A 46 -11.94 -10.78 -10.49
C LEU A 46 -12.42 -12.07 -11.15
N PHE A 47 -12.01 -12.31 -12.39
CA PHE A 47 -12.18 -13.62 -13.05
C PHE A 47 -11.18 -14.64 -12.52
N THR A 48 -11.38 -15.92 -12.85
CA THR A 48 -10.63 -17.07 -12.33
C THR A 48 -9.13 -16.79 -12.16
N ASP A 49 -8.41 -16.37 -13.22
CA ASP A 49 -6.96 -16.15 -13.14
C ASP A 49 -6.57 -15.04 -12.14
N ALA A 50 -7.31 -13.93 -12.12
CA ALA A 50 -7.08 -12.84 -11.18
C ALA A 50 -7.49 -13.24 -9.76
N LEU A 51 -8.59 -13.99 -9.63
CA LEU A 51 -9.07 -14.49 -8.36
C LEU A 51 -8.05 -15.44 -7.75
N ASP A 52 -7.55 -16.42 -8.49
CA ASP A 52 -6.58 -17.39 -7.98
C ASP A 52 -5.30 -16.70 -7.48
N LYS A 53 -4.91 -15.57 -8.11
CA LYS A 53 -3.76 -14.77 -7.67
C LYS A 53 -4.04 -13.88 -6.46
N TYR A 54 -5.22 -13.24 -6.40
CA TYR A 54 -5.49 -12.16 -5.44
C TYR A 54 -6.60 -12.46 -4.44
N GLN A 55 -7.14 -13.68 -4.38
CA GLN A 55 -8.27 -14.04 -3.51
C GLN A 55 -8.00 -13.69 -2.03
N GLN A 56 -6.77 -13.83 -1.57
CA GLN A 56 -6.35 -13.48 -0.20
C GLN A 56 -6.48 -11.99 0.13
N LEU A 57 -6.53 -11.12 -0.88
CA LEU A 57 -6.71 -9.67 -0.70
C LEU A 57 -8.19 -9.28 -0.64
N LEU A 58 -9.11 -10.17 -1.04
CA LEU A 58 -10.57 -9.93 -1.06
C LEU A 58 -11.16 -10.11 0.34
N GLU A 59 -10.82 -9.19 1.24
CA GLU A 59 -11.26 -9.21 2.63
C GLU A 59 -11.88 -7.85 2.98
N LYS A 60 -12.92 -7.88 3.80
CA LYS A 60 -13.55 -6.66 4.30
C LYS A 60 -12.54 -5.86 5.15
N ASP A 61 -12.68 -4.53 5.11
CA ASP A 61 -11.89 -3.56 5.88
C ASP A 61 -10.40 -3.47 5.45
N ARG A 62 -10.04 -4.07 4.30
CA ARG A 62 -8.76 -3.83 3.63
C ARG A 62 -8.83 -2.62 2.70
N ILE A 63 -7.72 -1.88 2.63
CA ILE A 63 -7.50 -0.87 1.58
C ILE A 63 -6.87 -1.56 0.38
N LEU A 64 -7.54 -1.50 -0.77
CA LEU A 64 -7.02 -2.06 -2.02
C LEU A 64 -6.79 -0.97 -3.04
N ILE A 65 -5.72 -1.13 -3.82
CA ILE A 65 -5.43 -0.41 -5.04
C ILE A 65 -5.62 -1.40 -6.19
N VAL A 66 -6.60 -1.13 -7.05
CA VAL A 66 -6.98 -2.02 -8.16
C VAL A 66 -6.77 -1.30 -9.47
N SER A 67 -6.00 -1.91 -10.37
CA SER A 67 -5.89 -1.48 -11.76
C SER A 67 -6.70 -2.40 -12.65
N GLY A 68 -7.62 -1.81 -13.43
CA GLY A 68 -8.56 -2.57 -14.23
C GLY A 68 -9.23 -1.76 -15.34
N GLN A 69 -10.07 -2.44 -16.13
CA GLN A 69 -10.93 -1.78 -17.12
C GLN A 69 -12.26 -1.45 -16.47
N VAL A 70 -12.78 -0.25 -16.68
CA VAL A 70 -14.07 0.18 -16.15
C VAL A 70 -15.11 0.15 -17.27
N SER A 71 -16.23 -0.51 -17.01
CA SER A 71 -17.39 -0.54 -17.91
C SER A 71 -18.65 -0.17 -17.15
N PHE A 72 -19.67 0.27 -17.88
CA PHE A 72 -21.02 0.35 -17.32
C PHE A 72 -21.61 -1.06 -17.26
N ASP A 73 -22.32 -1.38 -16.19
CA ASP A 73 -23.10 -2.61 -16.07
C ASP A 73 -24.57 -2.27 -16.25
N ASP A 74 -25.12 -2.63 -17.42
CA ASP A 74 -26.51 -2.35 -17.78
C ASP A 74 -27.53 -3.01 -16.83
N PHE A 75 -27.14 -4.07 -16.12
CA PHE A 75 -28.03 -4.78 -15.21
C PHE A 75 -28.16 -4.09 -13.85
N SER A 76 -27.04 -3.69 -13.25
CA SER A 76 -27.02 -3.00 -11.96
C SER A 76 -27.18 -1.48 -12.08
N GLY A 77 -27.03 -0.92 -13.29
CA GLY A 77 -27.07 0.52 -13.55
C GLY A 77 -25.84 1.26 -12.98
N GLY A 78 -24.76 0.54 -12.67
CA GLY A 78 -23.58 1.07 -12.00
C GLY A 78 -22.29 0.90 -12.80
N LEU A 79 -21.20 1.49 -12.31
CA LEU A 79 -19.86 1.23 -12.84
C LEU A 79 -19.31 -0.05 -12.24
N LYS A 80 -18.65 -0.83 -13.09
CA LYS A 80 -17.96 -2.05 -12.73
C LYS A 80 -16.54 -2.03 -13.27
N MET A 81 -15.61 -2.48 -12.45
CA MET A 81 -14.22 -2.65 -12.84
C MET A 81 -13.86 -4.13 -12.99
N MET A 82 -13.25 -4.47 -14.12
CA MET A 82 -12.58 -5.73 -14.34
C MET A 82 -11.14 -5.63 -13.85
N ALA A 83 -10.82 -6.27 -12.72
CA ALA A 83 -9.49 -6.20 -12.14
C ALA A 83 -8.45 -6.92 -13.01
N ARG A 84 -7.28 -6.29 -13.18
CA ARG A 84 -6.08 -6.88 -13.79
C ARG A 84 -4.95 -7.05 -12.78
N GLU A 85 -4.75 -6.03 -11.96
CA GLU A 85 -3.80 -6.02 -10.85
C GLU A 85 -4.53 -5.54 -9.60
N VAL A 86 -4.29 -6.22 -8.48
CA VAL A 86 -4.80 -5.85 -7.17
C VAL A 86 -3.60 -5.81 -6.25
N MET A 87 -3.54 -4.77 -5.43
CA MET A 87 -2.50 -4.58 -4.43
C MET A 87 -3.15 -4.14 -3.13
N ASP A 88 -2.60 -4.55 -1.99
CA ASP A 88 -2.89 -3.84 -0.74
C ASP A 88 -2.00 -2.60 -0.57
N ILE A 89 -2.24 -1.85 0.51
CA ILE A 89 -1.54 -0.60 0.78
C ILE A 89 -0.04 -0.80 1.05
N ASP A 90 0.35 -1.94 1.63
CA ASP A 90 1.74 -2.23 1.95
C ASP A 90 2.50 -2.60 0.67
N GLU A 91 1.91 -3.43 -0.20
CA GLU A 91 2.43 -3.71 -1.54
C GLU A 91 2.54 -2.44 -2.39
N ALA A 92 1.58 -1.51 -2.28
CA ALA A 92 1.62 -0.23 -2.97
C ALA A 92 2.80 0.62 -2.51
N ARG A 93 3.02 0.73 -1.20
CA ARG A 93 4.18 1.45 -0.67
C ARG A 93 5.48 0.78 -1.11
N GLU A 94 5.56 -0.54 -1.10
CA GLU A 94 6.75 -1.27 -1.52
C GLU A 94 7.06 -1.09 -3.02
N LYS A 95 6.03 -0.97 -3.87
CA LYS A 95 6.18 -0.74 -5.32
C LYS A 95 6.54 0.71 -5.66
N TYR A 96 5.92 1.68 -5.00
CA TYR A 96 5.97 3.08 -5.41
C TYR A 96 6.93 3.94 -4.57
N ALA A 97 7.20 3.59 -3.31
CA ALA A 97 8.16 4.33 -2.51
C ALA A 97 9.60 4.11 -3.01
N ARG A 98 10.44 5.11 -2.77
CA ARG A 98 11.88 5.13 -3.08
C ARG A 98 12.74 5.12 -1.84
N GLY A 99 12.16 5.42 -0.68
CA GLY A 99 12.85 5.38 0.59
C GLY A 99 11.91 5.57 1.77
N LEU A 100 12.39 5.14 2.94
CA LEU A 100 11.85 5.52 4.24
C LEU A 100 12.79 6.57 4.84
N ALA A 101 12.32 7.81 4.91
CA ALA A 101 13.03 8.92 5.53
C ALA A 101 12.75 8.95 7.03
N ILE A 102 13.83 8.99 7.81
CA ILE A 102 13.82 9.23 9.25
C ILE A 102 14.57 10.54 9.48
N SER A 103 13.92 11.51 10.11
CA SER A 103 14.52 12.81 10.42
C SER A 103 14.84 12.90 11.91
N LEU A 104 16.10 13.22 12.24
CA LEU A 104 16.54 13.37 13.63
C LEU A 104 17.47 14.57 13.79
N THR A 105 17.34 15.24 14.93
CA THR A 105 18.24 16.30 15.37
C THR A 105 19.32 15.78 16.31
N ASP A 106 20.40 16.54 16.48
CA ASP A 106 21.45 16.23 17.48
C ASP A 106 20.92 16.02 18.89
N ARG A 107 19.87 16.74 19.28
CA ARG A 107 19.27 16.61 20.61
C ARG A 107 18.48 15.32 20.83
N GLN A 108 18.10 14.62 19.77
CA GLN A 108 17.33 13.38 19.85
C GLN A 108 18.24 12.15 19.88
N ILE A 109 19.45 12.23 19.34
CA ILE A 109 20.31 11.07 19.16
C ILE A 109 21.06 10.75 20.45
N ASP A 110 20.76 9.60 21.01
CA ASP A 110 21.53 8.91 22.05
C ASP A 110 21.57 7.40 21.78
N ASP A 111 22.39 6.66 22.52
CA ASP A 111 22.53 5.20 22.37
C ASP A 111 21.20 4.46 22.60
N GLN A 112 20.34 4.98 23.48
CA GLN A 112 19.05 4.36 23.77
C GLN A 112 18.08 4.50 22.60
N LEU A 113 18.02 5.66 21.95
CA LEU A 113 17.21 5.88 20.76
C LEU A 113 17.74 5.02 19.60
N LEU A 114 19.04 5.01 19.37
CA LEU A 114 19.63 4.22 18.28
C LEU A 114 19.35 2.72 18.46
N ASN A 115 19.44 2.22 19.68
CA ASN A 115 19.08 0.82 20.00
C ASN A 115 17.60 0.55 19.76
N ARG A 116 16.70 1.45 20.16
CA ARG A 116 15.25 1.29 19.91
C ARG A 116 14.92 1.37 18.43
N LEU A 117 15.53 2.31 17.70
CA LEU A 117 15.37 2.45 16.26
C LEU A 117 15.80 1.16 15.53
N ARG A 118 16.94 0.60 15.94
CA ARG A 118 17.41 -0.68 15.44
C ARG A 118 16.38 -1.79 15.69
N GLN A 119 15.87 -1.91 16.92
CA GLN A 119 14.88 -2.92 17.29
C GLN A 119 13.56 -2.77 16.52
N SER A 120 13.13 -1.54 16.20
CA SER A 120 11.95 -1.29 15.37
C SER A 120 12.17 -1.67 13.91
N LEU A 121 13.37 -1.46 13.36
CA LEU A 121 13.67 -1.77 11.96
C LEU A 121 13.99 -3.26 11.71
N GLU A 122 14.64 -3.93 12.67
CA GLU A 122 15.15 -5.30 12.54
C GLU A 122 14.09 -6.34 12.05
N PRO A 123 12.84 -6.36 12.59
CA PRO A 123 11.81 -7.31 12.16
C PRO A 123 11.33 -7.11 10.72
N HIS A 124 11.60 -5.95 10.12
CA HIS A 124 11.08 -5.55 8.82
C HIS A 124 12.14 -5.61 7.71
N ARG A 125 13.34 -6.12 7.98
CA ARG A 125 14.52 -6.11 7.09
C ARG A 125 14.41 -6.95 5.81
N SER A 126 13.27 -7.62 5.58
CA SER A 126 13.03 -8.47 4.41
C SER A 126 12.46 -7.73 3.21
N GLY A 127 12.29 -6.40 3.29
CA GLY A 127 11.71 -5.62 2.20
C GLY A 127 12.73 -4.98 1.27
N THR A 128 12.21 -4.18 0.34
CA THR A 128 12.99 -3.60 -0.75
C THR A 128 13.28 -2.11 -0.59
N ILE A 129 12.63 -1.42 0.36
CA ILE A 129 12.73 0.04 0.50
C ILE A 129 13.98 0.45 1.29
N PRO A 130 14.87 1.30 0.75
CA PRO A 130 16.04 1.77 1.49
C PRO A 130 15.64 2.74 2.61
N VAL A 131 16.40 2.72 3.70
CA VAL A 131 16.22 3.64 4.82
C VAL A 131 17.22 4.79 4.72
N HIS A 132 16.74 6.02 4.86
CA HIS A 132 17.53 7.23 4.87
C HIS A 132 17.37 7.94 6.22
N LEU A 133 18.49 8.27 6.86
CA LEU A 133 18.51 9.13 8.04
C LEU A 133 18.92 10.55 7.62
N TYR A 134 17.99 11.48 7.76
CA TYR A 134 18.25 12.92 7.65
C TYR A 134 18.63 13.44 9.03
N TYR A 135 19.92 13.70 9.19
CA TYR A 135 20.47 14.24 10.42
C TYR A 135 20.63 15.75 10.30
N GLN A 136 20.10 16.49 11.28
CA GLN A 136 20.17 17.95 11.30
C GLN A 136 20.77 18.48 12.60
N ARG A 137 21.70 19.41 12.44
CA ARG A 137 22.23 20.30 13.49
C ARG A 137 21.86 21.74 13.18
N ALA A 138 22.22 22.66 14.07
CA ALA A 138 22.01 24.09 13.83
C ALA A 138 22.80 24.61 12.62
N ASP A 139 23.95 24.02 12.32
CA ASP A 139 24.94 24.47 11.35
C ASP A 139 25.11 23.53 10.14
N ALA A 140 24.53 22.32 10.19
CA ALA A 140 24.75 21.30 9.19
C ALA A 140 23.55 20.37 8.99
N ARG A 141 23.47 19.77 7.79
CA ARG A 141 22.55 18.68 7.45
C ARG A 141 23.32 17.59 6.73
N ALA A 142 22.98 16.34 7.04
CA ALA A 142 23.53 15.18 6.37
C ALA A 142 22.42 14.18 6.07
N ARG A 143 22.50 13.55 4.89
CA ARG A 143 21.68 12.40 4.54
C ARG A 143 22.56 11.15 4.60
N LEU A 144 22.22 10.23 5.49
CA LEU A 144 22.88 8.96 5.64
C LEU A 144 21.99 7.87 5.03
N ARG A 145 22.55 7.09 4.11
CA ARG A 145 21.86 5.92 3.55
C ARG A 145 22.28 4.68 4.32
N PHE A 146 21.32 3.94 4.85
CA PHE A 146 21.62 2.69 5.53
C PHE A 146 22.08 1.64 4.51
N GLY A 147 22.87 0.66 4.99
CA GLY A 147 23.38 -0.42 4.14
C GLY A 147 22.26 -1.24 3.50
N ALA A 148 22.55 -1.92 2.39
CA ALA A 148 21.54 -2.68 1.64
C ALA A 148 20.81 -3.74 2.48
N THR A 149 21.44 -4.23 3.55
CA THR A 149 20.88 -5.20 4.48
C THR A 149 19.81 -4.61 5.41
N TRP A 150 19.64 -3.29 5.43
CA TRP A 150 18.65 -2.53 6.20
C TRP A 150 17.47 -2.04 5.35
N ARG A 151 17.27 -2.61 4.16
CA ARG A 151 16.03 -2.35 3.42
C ARG A 151 14.84 -2.93 4.17
N VAL A 152 13.70 -2.25 4.12
CA VAL A 152 12.52 -2.61 4.90
C VAL A 152 11.26 -2.72 4.03
N SER A 153 10.27 -3.47 4.52
CA SER A 153 8.89 -3.38 3.99
C SER A 153 8.14 -2.33 4.82
N PRO A 154 7.61 -1.25 4.20
CA PRO A 154 7.00 -0.13 4.91
C PRO A 154 5.56 -0.42 5.34
N SER A 155 5.39 -1.44 6.20
CA SER A 155 4.07 -1.80 6.73
C SER A 155 3.56 -0.77 7.73
N ASP A 156 2.23 -0.75 7.93
CA ASP A 156 1.62 0.12 8.95
C ASP A 156 2.24 -0.10 10.34
N ARG A 157 2.60 -1.34 10.68
CA ARG A 157 3.28 -1.65 11.95
C ARG A 157 4.61 -0.92 12.07
N LEU A 158 5.48 -1.03 11.06
CA LEU A 158 6.78 -0.35 11.09
C LEU A 158 6.61 1.17 11.18
N LEU A 159 5.74 1.73 10.34
CA LEU A 159 5.52 3.17 10.31
C LEU A 159 4.97 3.67 11.66
N ASN A 160 4.02 2.96 12.26
CA ASN A 160 3.44 3.34 13.55
C ASN A 160 4.44 3.20 14.69
N ASP A 161 5.25 2.13 14.72
CA ASP A 161 6.29 1.92 15.72
C ASP A 161 7.33 3.06 15.67
N LEU A 162 7.77 3.43 14.47
CA LEU A 162 8.70 4.55 14.29
C LEU A 162 8.07 5.88 14.68
N ARG A 163 6.84 6.18 14.24
CA ARG A 163 6.15 7.42 14.59
C ARG A 163 5.89 7.54 16.09
N GLY A 164 5.60 6.43 16.77
CA GLY A 164 5.49 6.38 18.23
C GLY A 164 6.83 6.63 18.93
N LEU A 165 7.95 6.20 18.32
CA LEU A 165 9.29 6.38 18.89
C LEU A 165 9.86 7.80 18.69
N ILE A 166 9.72 8.37 17.49
CA ILE A 166 10.41 9.61 17.08
C ILE A 166 9.46 10.74 16.65
N GLY A 167 8.16 10.49 16.58
CA GLY A 167 7.14 11.46 16.18
C GLY A 167 6.70 11.31 14.71
N SER A 168 5.43 11.62 14.43
CA SER A 168 4.83 11.44 13.11
C SER A 168 5.52 12.22 11.99
N GLU A 169 5.89 13.47 12.27
CA GLU A 169 6.57 14.37 11.33
C GLU A 169 8.02 13.97 11.03
N GLN A 170 8.56 12.99 11.75
CA GLN A 170 9.94 12.53 11.58
C GLN A 170 10.03 11.26 10.72
N VAL A 171 8.90 10.73 10.24
CA VAL A 171 8.84 9.49 9.45
C VAL A 171 8.06 9.72 8.18
N GLU A 172 8.75 9.70 7.06
CA GLU A 172 8.17 9.97 5.75
C GLU A 172 8.51 8.86 4.74
N LEU A 173 7.57 8.54 3.87
CA LEU A 173 7.87 7.74 2.69
C LEU A 173 8.23 8.69 1.55
N GLU A 174 9.39 8.46 0.95
CA GLU A 174 9.87 9.22 -0.19
C GLU A 174 9.30 8.62 -1.47
N PHE A 175 8.73 9.46 -2.33
CA PHE A 175 8.24 9.10 -3.67
C PHE A 175 8.95 9.98 -4.71
N ASP A 176 8.84 9.62 -5.99
CA ASP A 176 9.32 10.45 -7.12
C ASP A 176 8.42 11.69 -7.34
#